data_AF-A0A962ZCY8-F1
#
_entry.id   AF-A0A962ZCY8-F1
#
_cell.length_a   1.000
_cell.length_b   1.000
_cell.length_c   1.000
_cell.angle_alpha   90.00
_cell.angle_beta   90.00
_cell.angle_gamma   90.00
#
_symmetry.space_group_name_H-M   'P 1'
#
loop_
_entity.id
_entity.type
_entity.pdbx_description
1 polymer ?
#
loop_
_entity_poly.entity_id
_entity_poly.type
_entity_poly.pdbx_seq_one_letter_code
_entity_poly.pdbx_strand_id
1 'polypeptide(L)'
;MRYGDTVTLVDADGADVEATVLAKHHFLTIDPVDNLAPGASYTVTLSNQVASRYGVALDAPFDGSDSLTFMPLNSGPTEIMALRAPATGELSPLTGQPINLVPVIATLLGDNTQSQQEGDVFNELAYVPNFPDATPLRISRGSLDSIGAVPNYEALRTVIQVIASGNPKIADKLTQGSFEVLGVAPMGAAYLFVKDQSIDNVSALAGKSIAVMSYDEAQGKMAARVGMSPVMSDITNFSGRFNNDSVDICFAPVMAYSALELYKGMAPDGGIIDYTLGQLTMQIIARDDKFSPEFATWSRKYFADTVFEQAMRVIRNAEQEVDKKWWIRITDEDRLRYDEMMRDARIELTQQGVYSQDMMTLLRNIRCRMDAGRAECSDNREVANR
;
A
#
# COMPACT_ATOMS: atom_id res chain seq x y z
N MET A 1 -4.24 6.11 -39.70
CA MET A 1 -3.26 5.96 -38.62
C MET A 1 -2.51 4.65 -38.83
N ARG A 2 -1.18 4.73 -38.93
CA ARG A 2 -0.25 3.61 -39.13
C ARG A 2 0.99 3.85 -38.27
N TYR A 3 1.47 2.79 -37.62
CA TYR A 3 2.74 2.81 -36.90
C TYR A 3 3.92 2.89 -37.88
N GLY A 4 4.99 3.60 -37.53
CA GLY A 4 6.15 3.86 -38.41
C GLY A 4 5.94 5.02 -39.38
N ASP A 5 4.70 5.34 -39.75
CA ASP A 5 4.37 6.45 -40.66
C ASP A 5 3.83 7.68 -39.89
N THR A 6 2.71 7.48 -39.19
CA THR A 6 1.95 8.59 -38.57
C THR A 6 2.10 8.64 -37.05
N VAL A 7 2.52 7.52 -36.47
CA VAL A 7 2.79 7.31 -35.05
C VAL A 7 4.13 6.58 -34.97
N THR A 8 5.10 7.14 -34.26
CA THR A 8 6.41 6.50 -34.06
C THR A 8 6.77 6.50 -32.59
N LEU A 9 7.53 5.50 -32.16
CA LEU A 9 8.21 5.44 -30.86
C LEU A 9 9.67 5.15 -31.15
N VAL A 10 10.56 6.05 -30.69
CA VAL A 10 12.00 5.92 -30.88
C VAL A 10 12.73 5.94 -29.55
N ASP A 11 13.90 5.31 -29.50
CA ASP A 11 14.81 5.36 -28.35
C ASP A 11 15.67 6.64 -28.32
N ALA A 12 16.58 6.73 -27.35
CA ALA A 12 17.46 7.87 -27.16
C ALA A 12 18.44 8.11 -28.33
N ASP A 13 18.75 7.08 -29.10
CA ASP A 13 19.63 7.14 -30.27
C ASP A 13 18.83 7.44 -31.55
N GLY A 14 17.50 7.54 -31.45
CA GLY A 14 16.59 7.78 -32.57
C GLY A 14 16.28 6.52 -33.37
N ALA A 15 16.57 5.32 -32.84
CA ALA A 15 16.19 4.07 -33.47
C ALA A 15 14.71 3.74 -33.19
N ASP A 16 14.03 3.20 -34.20
CA ASP A 16 12.62 2.79 -34.08
C ASP A 16 12.48 1.63 -33.10
N VAL A 17 11.56 1.77 -32.15
CA VAL A 17 11.14 0.70 -31.24
C VAL A 17 9.98 -0.03 -31.88
N GLU A 18 9.99 -1.36 -31.95
CA GLU A 18 8.85 -2.09 -32.51
C GLU A 18 7.65 -2.02 -31.55
N ALA A 19 6.47 -1.64 -32.05
CA ALA A 19 5.27 -1.50 -31.23
C ALA A 19 3.98 -1.80 -32.00
N THR A 20 2.97 -2.25 -31.26
CA THR A 20 1.59 -2.37 -31.73
C THR A 20 0.82 -1.09 -31.42
N VAL A 21 0.06 -0.60 -32.39
CA VAL A 21 -0.82 0.57 -32.20
C VAL A 21 -2.27 0.16 -32.27
N LEU A 22 -3.01 0.48 -31.21
CA LEU A 22 -4.45 0.26 -31.11
C LEU A 22 -5.16 1.62 -30.97
N ALA A 23 -6.10 1.90 -31.85
CA ALA A 23 -6.91 3.11 -31.79
C ALA A 23 -8.39 2.75 -31.62
N LYS A 24 -9.04 3.28 -30.58
CA LYS A 24 -10.47 3.08 -30.32
C LYS A 24 -11.10 4.36 -29.77
N HIS A 25 -12.09 4.89 -30.49
CA HIS A 25 -12.71 6.18 -30.19
C HIS A 25 -11.68 7.31 -30.11
N HIS A 26 -11.49 7.90 -28.92
CA HIS A 26 -10.54 8.98 -28.65
C HIS A 26 -9.27 8.46 -27.93
N PHE A 27 -9.13 7.15 -27.78
CA PHE A 27 -7.95 6.54 -27.17
C PHE A 27 -7.01 5.98 -28.24
N LEU A 28 -5.73 6.24 -28.03
CA LEU A 28 -4.62 5.66 -28.75
C LEU A 28 -3.73 4.93 -27.74
N THR A 29 -3.45 3.66 -27.99
CA THR A 29 -2.51 2.84 -27.22
C THR A 29 -1.36 2.46 -28.13
N ILE A 30 -0.14 2.68 -27.64
CA ILE A 30 1.11 2.24 -28.27
C ILE A 30 1.72 1.24 -27.30
N ASP A 31 1.87 0.00 -27.74
CA ASP A 31 2.31 -1.12 -26.92
C ASP A 31 3.59 -1.72 -27.52
N PRO A 32 4.77 -1.38 -26.97
CA PRO A 32 6.04 -1.93 -27.42
C PRO A 32 6.04 -3.47 -27.40
N VAL A 33 6.65 -4.10 -28.40
CA VAL A 33 6.75 -5.57 -28.46
C VAL A 33 7.60 -6.10 -27.31
N ASP A 34 8.69 -5.39 -27.00
CA ASP A 34 9.56 -5.67 -25.86
C ASP A 34 9.42 -4.58 -24.79
N ASN A 35 9.61 -4.96 -23.54
CA ASN A 35 9.62 -4.02 -22.42
C ASN A 35 10.69 -2.94 -22.63
N LEU A 36 10.30 -1.68 -22.46
CA LEU A 36 11.23 -0.56 -22.54
C LEU A 36 12.22 -0.61 -21.37
N ALA A 37 13.46 -0.16 -21.62
CA ALA A 37 14.50 -0.14 -20.61
C ALA A 37 14.23 0.97 -19.58
N PRO A 38 14.13 0.65 -18.28
CA PRO A 38 13.91 1.65 -17.25
C PRO A 38 15.03 2.70 -17.21
N GLY A 39 14.65 3.97 -17.10
CA GLY A 39 15.59 5.09 -17.07
C GLY A 39 16.24 5.45 -18.41
N ALA A 40 15.95 4.74 -19.50
CA ALA A 40 16.29 5.19 -20.84
C ALA A 40 15.25 6.21 -21.34
N SER A 41 15.67 7.11 -22.23
CA SER A 41 14.78 8.10 -22.83
C SER A 41 14.12 7.52 -24.08
N TYR A 42 12.82 7.77 -24.24
CA TYR A 42 12.05 7.42 -25.43
C TYR A 42 11.18 8.58 -25.86
N THR A 43 10.90 8.66 -27.16
CA THR A 43 10.08 9.72 -27.74
C THR A 43 8.97 9.12 -28.59
N VAL A 44 7.72 9.46 -28.28
CA VAL A 44 6.57 9.21 -29.15
C VAL A 44 6.33 10.44 -30.00
N THR A 45 6.12 10.26 -31.30
CA THR A 45 5.71 11.33 -32.21
C THR A 45 4.38 10.99 -32.88
N LEU A 46 3.46 11.94 -32.88
CA LEU A 46 2.21 11.89 -33.65
C LEU A 46 2.29 12.94 -34.75
N SER A 47 2.39 12.49 -35.99
CA SER A 47 2.43 13.41 -37.13
C SER A 47 1.09 14.14 -37.30
N ASN A 48 1.12 15.28 -38.00
CA ASN A 48 -0.07 16.02 -38.44
C ASN A 48 -0.99 15.25 -39.40
N GLN A 49 -0.60 14.05 -39.86
CA GLN A 49 -1.46 13.16 -40.63
C GLN A 49 -2.43 12.36 -39.74
N VAL A 50 -2.22 12.36 -38.42
CA VAL A 50 -3.22 11.87 -37.48
C VAL A 50 -4.35 12.90 -37.41
N ALA A 51 -5.50 12.52 -37.96
CA ALA A 51 -6.67 13.40 -38.07
C ALA A 51 -7.94 12.71 -37.52
N SER A 52 -8.89 13.53 -37.08
CA SER A 52 -10.23 13.10 -36.70
C SER A 52 -11.00 12.52 -37.90
N ARG A 53 -12.15 11.90 -37.65
CA ARG A 53 -13.05 11.41 -38.71
C ARG A 53 -13.54 12.52 -39.66
N TYR A 54 -13.43 13.79 -39.25
CA TYR A 54 -13.79 14.96 -40.05
C TYR A 54 -12.59 15.60 -40.77
N GLY A 55 -11.41 14.96 -40.73
CA GLY A 55 -10.20 15.45 -41.41
C GLY A 55 -9.47 16.58 -40.70
N VAL A 56 -9.86 16.90 -39.46
CA VAL A 56 -9.14 17.88 -38.62
C VAL A 56 -7.92 17.21 -38.03
N ALA A 57 -6.72 17.71 -38.36
CA ALA A 57 -5.45 17.24 -37.81
C ALA A 57 -5.39 17.46 -36.28
N LEU A 58 -4.63 16.61 -35.59
CA LEU A 58 -4.20 16.89 -34.23
C LEU A 58 -3.24 18.08 -34.26
N ASP A 59 -3.58 19.14 -33.54
CA ASP A 59 -2.70 20.29 -33.34
C ASP A 59 -2.01 20.12 -31.99
N ALA A 60 -0.68 19.98 -32.01
CA ALA A 60 0.16 19.87 -30.83
C ALA A 60 -0.38 18.92 -29.74
N PRO A 61 -0.53 17.61 -30.03
CA PRO A 61 -1.15 16.64 -29.13
C PRO A 61 -0.48 16.49 -27.76
N PHE A 62 0.72 17.04 -27.56
CA PHE A 62 1.48 16.97 -26.31
C PHE A 62 2.00 18.36 -25.89
N ASP A 63 1.30 19.07 -25.00
CA ASP A 63 1.75 20.35 -24.40
C ASP A 63 2.45 21.33 -25.37
N GLY A 64 1.88 21.55 -26.55
CA GLY A 64 2.45 22.45 -27.56
C GLY A 64 3.43 21.79 -28.55
N SER A 65 3.54 20.46 -28.53
CA SER A 65 4.43 19.64 -29.35
C SER A 65 3.70 18.48 -30.01
N ASP A 66 4.22 18.03 -31.14
CA ASP A 66 3.81 16.79 -31.83
C ASP A 66 4.50 15.55 -31.25
N SER A 67 5.41 15.75 -30.29
CA SER A 67 6.18 14.68 -29.65
C SER A 67 6.15 14.76 -28.13
N LEU A 68 6.12 13.59 -27.50
CA LEU A 68 6.22 13.37 -26.06
C LEU A 68 7.48 12.55 -25.75
N THR A 69 8.40 13.13 -24.98
CA THR A 69 9.57 12.41 -24.46
C THR A 69 9.33 11.98 -23.02
N PHE A 70 9.64 10.74 -22.70
CA PHE A 70 9.44 10.17 -21.36
C PHE A 70 10.54 9.15 -21.02
N MET A 71 10.65 8.84 -19.73
CA MET A 71 11.56 7.83 -19.20
C MET A 71 10.75 6.76 -18.45
N PRO A 72 10.69 5.51 -18.93
CA PRO A 72 9.99 4.43 -18.25
C PRO A 72 10.57 4.19 -16.86
N LEU A 73 9.69 3.93 -15.88
CA LEU A 73 10.06 3.54 -14.54
C LEU A 73 10.22 2.02 -14.45
N ASN A 74 10.99 1.55 -13.46
CA ASN A 74 11.23 0.13 -13.27
C ASN A 74 9.95 -0.56 -12.76
N SER A 75 9.42 -1.55 -13.50
CA SER A 75 8.24 -2.32 -13.11
C SER A 75 8.49 -3.37 -12.03
N GLY A 76 9.74 -3.75 -11.76
CA GLY A 76 10.08 -4.88 -10.90
C GLY A 76 10.21 -4.56 -9.39
N PRO A 77 10.01 -5.55 -8.51
CA PRO A 77 9.54 -6.92 -8.79
C PRO A 77 8.06 -6.96 -9.20
N THR A 78 7.75 -7.68 -10.28
CA THR A 78 6.38 -7.82 -10.77
C THR A 78 5.67 -9.00 -10.10
N GLU A 79 4.35 -8.89 -9.99
CA GLU A 79 3.49 -9.95 -9.45
C GLU A 79 2.48 -10.39 -10.51
N ILE A 80 2.31 -11.70 -10.70
CA ILE A 80 1.32 -12.24 -11.63
C ILE A 80 0.02 -12.52 -10.87
N MET A 81 -1.02 -11.75 -11.18
CA MET A 81 -2.37 -11.99 -10.71
C MET A 81 -3.13 -12.81 -11.75
N ALA A 82 -3.56 -14.01 -11.38
CA ALA A 82 -4.42 -14.84 -12.21
C ALA A 82 -5.89 -14.60 -11.82
N LEU A 83 -6.72 -14.25 -12.80
CA LEU A 83 -8.18 -14.21 -12.68
C LEU A 83 -8.78 -15.29 -13.57
N ARG A 84 -9.46 -16.26 -12.97
CA ARG A 84 -10.30 -17.19 -13.74
C ARG A 84 -11.47 -16.41 -14.32
N ALA A 85 -11.65 -16.46 -15.63
CA ALA A 85 -12.86 -16.01 -16.31
C ALA A 85 -13.82 -17.21 -16.43
N PRO A 86 -14.84 -17.34 -15.56
CA PRO A 86 -15.73 -18.48 -15.56
C PRO A 86 -16.77 -18.40 -16.69
N ALA A 87 -17.08 -19.54 -17.31
CA ALA A 87 -18.21 -19.73 -18.22
C ALA A 87 -19.36 -20.44 -17.50
N THR A 88 -19.84 -19.87 -16.38
CA THR A 88 -20.85 -20.50 -15.51
C THR A 88 -22.28 -20.15 -15.88
N GLY A 89 -22.49 -19.14 -16.75
CA GLY A 89 -23.81 -18.59 -17.05
C GLY A 89 -24.42 -17.74 -15.92
N GLU A 90 -23.68 -17.50 -14.83
CA GLU A 90 -24.09 -16.63 -13.73
C GLU A 90 -24.17 -15.16 -14.17
N LEU A 91 -25.03 -14.38 -13.51
CA LEU A 91 -25.16 -12.95 -13.77
C LEU A 91 -24.14 -12.17 -12.94
N SER A 92 -23.46 -11.24 -13.60
CA SER A 92 -22.57 -10.27 -12.95
C SER A 92 -23.36 -9.44 -11.94
N PRO A 93 -22.93 -9.38 -10.66
CA PRO A 93 -23.59 -8.54 -9.65
C PRO A 93 -23.43 -7.03 -9.94
N LEU A 94 -22.45 -6.65 -10.77
CA LEU A 94 -22.21 -5.26 -11.17
C LEU A 94 -23.11 -4.79 -12.31
N THR A 95 -23.35 -5.65 -13.30
CA THR A 95 -24.01 -5.26 -14.55
C THR A 95 -25.34 -5.97 -14.78
N GLY A 96 -25.65 -7.02 -14.02
CA GLY A 96 -26.82 -7.89 -14.21
C GLY A 96 -26.78 -8.73 -15.50
N GLN A 97 -25.66 -8.69 -16.23
CA GLN A 97 -25.47 -9.43 -17.48
C GLN A 97 -24.74 -10.76 -17.22
N PRO A 98 -24.97 -11.81 -18.03
CA PRO A 98 -24.21 -13.06 -17.93
C PRO A 98 -22.70 -12.83 -18.00
N ILE A 99 -21.95 -13.45 -17.10
CA ILE A 99 -20.48 -13.34 -17.04
C ILE A 99 -19.85 -14.00 -18.27
N ASN A 100 -18.86 -13.31 -18.84
CA ASN A 100 -18.02 -13.76 -19.96
C ASN A 100 -18.77 -14.27 -21.19
N LEU A 101 -19.85 -13.58 -21.55
CA LEU A 101 -20.75 -13.97 -22.62
C LEU A 101 -20.68 -13.01 -23.79
N VAL A 102 -20.48 -13.55 -24.99
CA VAL A 102 -20.59 -12.79 -26.25
C VAL A 102 -21.85 -13.25 -26.98
N PRO A 103 -22.87 -12.39 -27.13
CA PRO A 103 -24.06 -12.72 -27.89
C PRO A 103 -23.72 -12.82 -29.38
N VAL A 104 -24.08 -13.95 -30.01
CA VAL A 104 -23.87 -14.16 -31.44
C VAL A 104 -25.16 -13.81 -32.16
N ILE A 105 -25.21 -12.62 -32.76
CA ILE A 105 -26.35 -12.19 -33.56
C ILE A 105 -26.12 -12.69 -34.99
N ALA A 106 -26.76 -13.80 -35.35
CA ALA A 106 -26.72 -14.35 -36.70
C ALA A 106 -28.13 -14.55 -37.24
N THR A 107 -28.37 -14.04 -38.46
CA THR A 107 -29.70 -13.99 -39.11
C THR A 107 -30.37 -15.37 -39.25
N LEU A 108 -29.60 -16.45 -39.28
CA LEU A 108 -30.10 -17.84 -39.39
C LEU A 108 -30.22 -18.56 -38.03
N LEU A 109 -29.59 -18.06 -36.97
CA LEU A 109 -29.52 -18.71 -35.66
C LEU A 109 -30.46 -18.07 -34.62
N GLY A 110 -31.08 -16.94 -34.96
CA GLY A 110 -31.95 -16.18 -34.05
C GLY A 110 -31.20 -15.53 -32.89
N ASP A 111 -31.92 -14.81 -32.03
CA ASP A 111 -31.34 -14.00 -30.94
C ASP A 111 -30.95 -14.82 -29.69
N ASN A 112 -30.99 -16.16 -29.78
CA ASN A 112 -30.81 -17.06 -28.64
C ASN A 112 -29.46 -17.78 -28.62
N THR A 113 -28.51 -17.40 -29.49
CA THR A 113 -27.22 -18.08 -29.58
C THR A 113 -26.14 -17.30 -28.83
N GLN A 114 -25.45 -17.99 -27.94
CA GLN A 114 -24.46 -17.39 -27.03
C GLN A 114 -23.16 -18.17 -27.14
N SER A 115 -22.04 -17.46 -27.23
CA SER A 115 -20.71 -18.05 -27.08
C SER A 115 -20.17 -17.66 -25.71
N GLN A 116 -19.69 -18.65 -24.98
CA GLN A 116 -18.97 -18.45 -23.72
C GLN A 116 -17.54 -18.97 -23.91
N GLN A 117 -16.58 -18.25 -23.36
CA GLN A 117 -15.20 -18.70 -23.28
C GLN A 117 -14.85 -18.86 -21.81
N GLU A 118 -13.99 -19.81 -21.47
CA GLU A 118 -13.38 -19.88 -20.15
C GLU A 118 -11.87 -19.86 -20.29
N GLY A 119 -11.18 -19.41 -19.26
CA GLY A 119 -9.74 -19.34 -19.25
C GLY A 119 -9.22 -18.51 -18.09
N ASP A 120 -7.91 -18.48 -17.95
CA ASP A 120 -7.23 -17.66 -16.97
C ASP A 120 -6.74 -16.38 -17.66
N VAL A 121 -7.09 -15.23 -17.10
CA VAL A 121 -6.54 -13.93 -17.47
C VAL A 121 -5.44 -13.63 -16.49
N PHE A 122 -4.22 -13.50 -16.98
CA PHE A 122 -3.06 -13.13 -16.16
C PHE A 122 -2.80 -11.65 -16.34
N ASN A 123 -2.70 -10.92 -15.24
CA ASN A 123 -2.22 -9.55 -15.22
C ASN A 123 -0.88 -9.52 -14.49
N GLU A 124 0.14 -9.01 -15.15
CA GLU A 124 1.40 -8.68 -14.49
C GLU A 124 1.28 -7.29 -13.88
N LEU A 125 1.37 -7.20 -12.56
CA LEU A 125 1.27 -5.95 -11.82
C LEU A 125 2.68 -5.45 -11.51
N ALA A 126 2.91 -4.18 -11.85
CA ALA A 126 4.15 -3.50 -11.52
C ALA A 126 4.27 -3.27 -10.01
N TYR A 127 5.51 -3.20 -9.52
CA TYR A 127 5.81 -2.84 -8.14
C TYR A 127 5.40 -1.39 -7.88
N VAL A 128 4.19 -1.21 -7.35
CA VAL A 128 3.55 0.08 -7.05
C VAL A 128 4.51 1.14 -6.48
N PRO A 129 5.41 0.82 -5.52
CA PRO A 129 6.36 1.79 -4.99
C PRO A 129 7.29 2.45 -6.02
N ASN A 130 7.57 1.81 -7.15
CA ASN A 130 8.38 2.40 -8.22
C ASN A 130 7.60 3.39 -9.09
N PHE A 131 6.28 3.51 -8.90
CA PHE A 131 5.39 4.40 -9.66
C PHE A 131 4.65 5.36 -8.70
N PRO A 132 5.38 6.24 -7.99
CA PRO A 132 4.80 7.10 -6.97
C PRO A 132 3.79 8.13 -7.52
N ASP A 133 3.86 8.43 -8.82
CA ASP A 133 2.96 9.39 -9.48
C ASP A 133 1.75 8.69 -10.13
N ALA A 134 1.88 7.42 -10.48
CA ALA A 134 0.77 6.62 -11.02
C ALA A 134 -0.08 5.98 -9.91
N THR A 135 0.47 5.93 -8.70
CA THR A 135 -0.19 5.34 -7.55
C THR A 135 -0.40 6.38 -6.46
N PRO A 136 -1.57 6.38 -5.80
CA PRO A 136 -1.81 7.27 -4.70
C PRO A 136 -1.03 6.83 -3.46
N LEU A 137 0.24 7.24 -3.36
CA LEU A 137 0.96 7.15 -2.08
C LEU A 137 0.63 8.40 -1.26
N ARG A 138 0.25 8.18 0.01
CA ARG A 138 -0.38 9.16 0.90
C ARG A 138 0.26 9.23 2.26
N ILE A 139 0.03 10.36 2.95
CA ILE A 139 0.53 10.71 4.28
C ILE A 139 1.89 10.02 4.50
N SER A 140 2.91 10.50 3.79
CA SER A 140 4.26 9.91 3.65
C SER A 140 4.37 8.47 4.16
N ARG A 141 4.23 7.51 3.24
CA ARG A 141 4.37 6.05 3.42
C ARG A 141 4.97 5.61 4.77
N GLY A 142 4.20 4.86 5.56
CA GLY A 142 4.67 4.28 6.83
C GLY A 142 4.83 5.28 7.99
N SER A 143 4.63 6.58 7.79
CA SER A 143 4.82 7.56 8.86
C SER A 143 3.70 7.56 9.89
N LEU A 144 2.46 7.28 9.49
CA LEU A 144 1.33 7.19 10.44
C LEU A 144 1.45 5.94 11.31
N ASP A 145 1.82 4.81 10.69
CA ASP A 145 1.98 3.52 11.34
C ASP A 145 3.42 3.31 11.83
N SER A 146 4.17 4.41 12.01
CA SER A 146 5.59 4.32 12.32
C SER A 146 5.82 3.66 13.67
N ILE A 147 6.91 2.91 13.70
CA ILE A 147 7.17 1.95 14.76
C ILE A 147 7.17 2.65 16.14
N GLY A 148 6.26 2.25 17.02
CA GLY A 148 6.13 2.72 18.40
C GLY A 148 5.67 4.18 18.53
N ALA A 149 5.31 4.85 17.43
CA ALA A 149 4.93 6.26 17.46
C ALA A 149 3.52 6.51 17.99
N VAL A 150 2.65 5.51 17.90
CA VAL A 150 1.27 5.54 18.39
C VAL A 150 1.12 4.40 19.42
N PRO A 151 1.31 4.67 20.72
CA PRO A 151 1.47 3.61 21.71
C PRO A 151 0.16 2.87 22.05
N ASN A 152 -1.00 3.49 21.81
CA ASN A 152 -2.30 2.92 22.15
C ASN A 152 -3.43 3.55 21.31
N TYR A 153 -4.64 3.01 21.45
CA TYR A 153 -5.82 3.47 20.70
C TYR A 153 -6.29 4.89 21.05
N GLU A 154 -5.96 5.41 22.24
CA GLU A 154 -6.28 6.81 22.60
C GLU A 154 -5.39 7.78 21.80
N ALA A 155 -4.09 7.47 21.70
CA ALA A 155 -3.17 8.20 20.84
C ALA A 155 -3.65 8.13 19.39
N LEU A 156 -4.02 6.94 18.91
CA LEU A 156 -4.51 6.74 17.54
C LEU A 156 -5.77 7.56 17.25
N ARG A 157 -6.74 7.57 18.18
CA ARG A 157 -7.95 8.39 18.07
C ARG A 157 -7.59 9.87 17.92
N THR A 158 -6.67 10.36 18.74
CA THR A 158 -6.19 11.74 18.69
C THR A 158 -5.57 12.07 17.33
N VAL A 159 -4.72 11.19 16.80
CA VAL A 159 -4.09 11.37 15.48
C VAL A 159 -5.15 11.45 14.38
N ILE A 160 -6.10 10.52 14.36
CA ILE A 160 -7.17 10.49 13.35
C ILE A 160 -8.06 11.74 13.46
N GLN A 161 -8.34 12.22 14.68
CA GLN A 161 -9.07 13.47 14.89
C GLN A 161 -8.30 14.70 14.38
N VAL A 162 -6.97 14.73 14.53
CA VAL A 162 -6.14 15.81 13.96
C VAL A 162 -6.19 15.78 12.44
N ILE A 163 -6.07 14.59 11.82
CA ILE A 163 -6.20 14.40 10.37
C ILE A 163 -7.58 14.86 9.88
N ALA A 164 -8.64 14.57 10.64
CA ALA A 164 -10.01 14.96 10.32
C ALA A 164 -10.40 16.39 10.75
N SER A 165 -9.47 17.17 11.31
CA SER A 165 -9.78 18.46 11.95
C SER A 165 -10.23 19.57 10.98
N GLY A 166 -9.92 19.42 9.69
CA GLY A 166 -10.14 20.49 8.70
C GLY A 166 -9.18 21.68 8.86
N ASN A 167 -8.14 21.57 9.69
CA ASN A 167 -7.09 22.59 9.79
C ASN A 167 -6.35 22.69 8.45
N PRO A 168 -6.25 23.88 7.81
CA PRO A 168 -5.59 24.03 6.51
C PRO A 168 -4.15 23.48 6.49
N LYS A 169 -3.38 23.68 7.57
CA LYS A 169 -2.01 23.17 7.68
C LYS A 169 -1.92 21.64 7.66
N ILE A 170 -3.01 20.97 8.02
CA ILE A 170 -3.13 19.50 7.95
C ILE A 170 -3.72 19.12 6.59
N ALA A 171 -4.80 19.76 6.16
CA ALA A 171 -5.49 19.47 4.89
C ALA A 171 -4.54 19.55 3.67
N ASP A 172 -3.65 20.55 3.64
CA ASP A 172 -2.64 20.71 2.58
C ASP A 172 -1.66 19.52 2.50
N LYS A 173 -1.53 18.74 3.58
CA LYS A 173 -0.66 17.55 3.66
C LYS A 173 -1.42 16.24 3.35
N LEU A 174 -2.72 16.32 3.09
CA LEU A 174 -3.58 15.17 2.79
C LEU A 174 -3.84 14.99 1.28
N THR A 175 -3.31 15.90 0.46
CA THR A 175 -3.38 15.85 -1.00
C THR A 175 -1.98 15.59 -1.57
N GLN A 176 -1.89 14.78 -2.62
CA GLN A 176 -0.66 14.56 -3.39
C GLN A 176 -1.02 14.20 -4.83
N GLY A 177 -0.48 14.94 -5.80
CA GLY A 177 -0.86 14.80 -7.20
C GLY A 177 -2.37 14.95 -7.37
N SER A 178 -3.01 14.01 -8.07
CA SER A 178 -4.46 13.99 -8.28
C SER A 178 -5.23 13.18 -7.21
N PHE A 179 -4.74 13.07 -5.97
CA PHE A 179 -5.31 12.19 -4.95
C PHE A 179 -5.39 12.84 -3.56
N GLU A 180 -6.46 12.53 -2.79
CA GLU A 180 -6.71 13.12 -1.46
C GLU A 180 -7.23 12.13 -0.39
N VAL A 181 -6.65 12.13 0.83
CA VAL A 181 -7.10 11.35 2.00
C VAL A 181 -8.57 11.57 2.35
N LEU A 182 -9.43 10.60 2.08
CA LEU A 182 -10.85 10.65 2.44
C LEU A 182 -11.14 10.12 3.83
N GLY A 183 -10.24 9.34 4.42
CA GLY A 183 -10.47 8.75 5.73
C GLY A 183 -9.33 7.85 6.18
N VAL A 184 -9.26 7.65 7.49
CA VAL A 184 -8.33 6.73 8.16
C VAL A 184 -9.14 5.91 9.16
N ALA A 185 -8.96 4.60 9.14
CA ALA A 185 -9.59 3.67 10.08
C ALA A 185 -8.52 2.81 10.78
N PRO A 186 -8.70 2.47 12.06
CA PRO A 186 -7.78 1.58 12.76
C PRO A 186 -7.93 0.14 12.27
N MET A 187 -6.82 -0.58 12.14
CA MET A 187 -6.77 -2.03 11.90
C MET A 187 -6.31 -2.82 13.12
N GLY A 188 -5.86 -2.14 14.18
CA GLY A 188 -5.48 -2.76 15.45
C GLY A 188 -4.00 -2.62 15.77
N ALA A 189 -3.68 -2.86 17.04
CA ALA A 189 -2.31 -2.96 17.52
C ALA A 189 -1.64 -4.20 16.91
N ALA A 190 -0.42 -4.00 16.42
CA ALA A 190 0.40 -5.06 15.86
C ALA A 190 1.53 -5.46 16.80
N TYR A 191 1.75 -6.77 16.86
CA TYR A 191 2.60 -7.48 17.81
C TYR A 191 3.54 -8.43 17.06
N LEU A 192 4.62 -8.86 17.71
CA LEU A 192 5.38 -10.01 17.24
C LEU A 192 4.68 -11.28 17.69
N PHE A 193 4.36 -12.12 16.71
CA PHE A 193 4.00 -13.52 16.90
C PHE A 193 5.29 -14.31 16.75
N VAL A 194 5.62 -15.10 17.77
CA VAL A 194 6.85 -15.87 17.85
C VAL A 194 6.51 -17.34 17.95
N LYS A 195 7.28 -18.18 17.27
CA LYS A 195 7.09 -19.63 17.34
C LYS A 195 7.56 -20.25 18.66
N ASP A 196 8.36 -19.52 19.43
CA ASP A 196 8.99 -19.98 20.67
C ASP A 196 9.02 -18.86 21.71
N GLN A 197 8.56 -19.14 22.92
CA GLN A 197 8.46 -18.20 24.03
C GLN A 197 9.82 -17.73 24.57
N SER A 198 10.93 -18.41 24.26
CA SER A 198 12.28 -17.92 24.56
C SER A 198 12.66 -16.67 23.75
N ILE A 199 11.88 -16.34 22.71
CA ILE A 199 12.01 -15.09 21.94
C ILE A 199 11.22 -14.00 22.68
N ASP A 200 11.62 -13.66 23.91
CA ASP A 200 10.85 -12.80 24.81
C ASP A 200 11.38 -11.37 24.96
N ASN A 201 12.56 -11.05 24.39
CA ASN A 201 13.20 -9.75 24.53
C ASN A 201 13.99 -9.38 23.27
N VAL A 202 14.44 -8.11 23.18
CA VAL A 202 15.17 -7.58 22.02
C VAL A 202 16.42 -8.41 21.69
N SER A 203 17.17 -8.86 22.69
CA SER A 203 18.39 -9.66 22.47
C SER A 203 18.08 -11.04 21.89
N ALA A 204 16.93 -11.62 22.23
CA ALA A 204 16.48 -12.92 21.74
C ALA A 204 15.99 -12.88 20.27
N LEU A 205 15.75 -11.68 19.71
CA LEU A 205 15.41 -11.49 18.31
C LEU A 205 16.60 -11.72 17.37
N ALA A 206 17.83 -11.49 17.85
CA ALA A 206 19.02 -11.63 17.01
C ALA A 206 19.18 -13.06 16.48
N GLY A 207 19.46 -13.18 15.18
CA GLY A 207 19.58 -14.44 14.47
C GLY A 207 18.26 -15.12 14.11
N LYS A 208 17.11 -14.55 14.50
CA LYS A 208 15.79 -15.07 14.13
C LYS A 208 15.35 -14.55 12.77
N SER A 209 14.65 -15.39 12.02
CA SER A 209 14.02 -15.05 10.75
C SER A 209 12.65 -14.42 10.97
N ILE A 210 12.32 -13.40 10.18
CA ILE A 210 11.03 -12.71 10.26
C ILE A 210 10.41 -12.51 8.88
N ALA A 211 9.10 -12.76 8.75
CA ALA A 211 8.36 -12.32 7.57
C ALA A 211 8.19 -10.80 7.57
N VAL A 212 8.72 -10.14 6.55
CA VAL A 212 8.67 -8.68 6.37
C VAL A 212 7.91 -8.36 5.10
N MET A 213 7.00 -7.39 5.15
CA MET A 213 6.27 -6.94 3.97
C MET A 213 7.24 -6.33 2.96
N SER A 214 7.22 -6.82 1.72
CA SER A 214 8.16 -6.40 0.67
C SER A 214 8.08 -4.89 0.40
N TYR A 215 6.89 -4.33 0.55
CA TYR A 215 6.58 -2.91 0.42
C TYR A 215 6.79 -2.10 1.71
N ASP A 216 7.27 -2.69 2.81
CA ASP A 216 7.58 -1.98 4.05
C ASP A 216 9.09 -1.95 4.30
N GLU A 217 9.75 -0.94 3.73
CA GLU A 217 11.19 -0.74 3.89
C GLU A 217 11.58 -0.49 5.36
N ALA A 218 10.70 0.15 6.14
CA ALA A 218 10.97 0.43 7.54
C ALA A 218 11.00 -0.87 8.35
N GLN A 219 10.04 -1.77 8.15
CA GLN A 219 10.01 -3.07 8.81
C GLN A 219 11.27 -3.89 8.51
N GLY A 220 11.72 -3.93 7.25
CA GLY A 220 12.92 -4.66 6.85
C GLY A 220 14.20 -4.12 7.47
N LYS A 221 14.40 -2.79 7.42
CA LYS A 221 15.54 -2.13 8.06
C LYS A 221 15.56 -2.35 9.57
N MET A 222 14.38 -2.32 10.20
CA MET A 222 14.25 -2.54 11.64
C MET A 222 14.61 -3.95 12.06
N ALA A 223 14.14 -4.96 11.33
CA ALA A 223 14.52 -6.34 11.57
C ALA A 223 16.05 -6.50 11.47
N ALA A 224 16.66 -6.00 10.39
CA ALA A 224 18.10 -6.09 10.19
C ALA A 224 18.90 -5.40 11.31
N ARG A 225 18.42 -4.25 11.82
CA ARG A 225 19.07 -3.49 12.88
C ARG A 225 19.21 -4.26 14.20
N VAL A 226 18.25 -5.12 14.52
CA VAL A 226 18.28 -5.98 15.72
C VAL A 226 18.92 -7.35 15.45
N GLY A 227 19.57 -7.52 14.30
CA GLY A 227 20.25 -8.76 13.93
C GLY A 227 19.31 -9.88 13.47
N MET A 228 18.05 -9.58 13.14
CA MET A 228 17.14 -10.55 12.54
C MET A 228 17.43 -10.72 11.04
N SER A 229 17.00 -11.86 10.49
CA SER A 229 17.05 -12.16 9.06
C SER A 229 15.69 -11.91 8.40
N PRO A 230 15.49 -10.78 7.69
CA PRO A 230 14.23 -10.50 7.03
C PRO A 230 13.99 -11.42 5.83
N VAL A 231 12.81 -12.02 5.78
CA VAL A 231 12.29 -12.81 4.66
C VAL A 231 11.17 -12.00 4.01
N MET A 232 11.47 -11.43 2.85
CA MET A 232 10.52 -10.61 2.10
C MET A 232 9.28 -11.44 1.75
N SER A 233 8.13 -10.93 2.13
CA SER A 233 6.82 -11.56 2.09
C SER A 233 5.77 -10.53 1.67
N ASP A 234 4.56 -10.97 1.40
CA ASP A 234 3.42 -10.11 1.11
C ASP A 234 2.19 -10.57 1.92
N ILE A 235 1.10 -9.83 1.78
CA ILE A 235 -0.14 -10.07 2.55
C ILE A 235 -0.74 -11.46 2.30
N THR A 236 -0.43 -12.10 1.17
CA THR A 236 -0.98 -13.41 0.78
C THR A 236 -0.16 -14.58 1.32
N ASN A 237 1.13 -14.40 1.63
CA ASN A 237 2.02 -15.51 1.96
C ASN A 237 2.70 -15.43 3.34
N PHE A 238 2.73 -14.27 4.00
CA PHE A 238 3.48 -14.13 5.26
C PHE A 238 3.00 -15.08 6.36
N SER A 239 1.67 -15.26 6.49
CA SER A 239 1.07 -16.14 7.49
C SER A 239 1.36 -17.60 7.20
N GLY A 240 1.32 -18.00 5.93
CA GLY A 240 1.70 -19.35 5.49
C GLY A 240 3.16 -19.66 5.79
N ARG A 241 4.07 -18.70 5.63
CA ARG A 241 5.49 -18.87 5.99
C ARG A 241 5.65 -19.07 7.50
N PHE A 242 4.96 -18.29 8.32
CA PHE A 242 5.02 -18.44 9.78
C PHE A 242 4.39 -19.74 10.25
N ASN A 243 3.19 -20.07 9.77
CA ASN A 243 2.46 -21.28 10.15
C ASN A 243 3.15 -22.58 9.73
N ASN A 244 4.04 -22.53 8.74
CA ASN A 244 4.81 -23.68 8.24
C ASN A 244 6.30 -23.63 8.66
N ASP A 245 6.64 -22.92 9.73
CA ASP A 245 8.00 -22.82 10.28
C ASP A 245 9.07 -22.29 9.32
N SER A 246 8.68 -21.63 8.23
CA SER A 246 9.62 -21.03 7.27
C SER A 246 10.25 -19.74 7.81
N VAL A 247 9.62 -19.11 8.80
CA VAL A 247 10.15 -17.98 9.57
C VAL A 247 9.87 -18.19 11.06
N ASP A 248 10.72 -17.65 11.91
CA ASP A 248 10.57 -17.75 13.38
C ASP A 248 9.54 -16.77 13.93
N ILE A 249 9.34 -15.65 13.23
CA ILE A 249 8.58 -14.49 13.69
C ILE A 249 7.70 -13.95 12.55
N CYS A 250 6.49 -13.51 12.87
CA CYS A 250 5.75 -12.59 12.00
C CYS A 250 5.19 -11.41 12.77
N PHE A 251 5.04 -10.28 12.08
CA PHE A 251 4.42 -9.07 12.60
C PHE A 251 3.00 -8.95 12.07
N ALA A 252 2.02 -8.89 12.97
CA ALA A 252 0.62 -8.86 12.57
C ALA A 252 -0.27 -8.16 13.62
N PRO A 253 -1.42 -7.62 13.23
CA PRO A 253 -2.43 -7.18 14.19
C PRO A 253 -3.09 -8.38 14.85
N VAL A 254 -3.59 -8.20 16.07
CA VAL A 254 -4.30 -9.26 16.83
C VAL A 254 -5.45 -9.90 16.04
N MET A 255 -6.12 -9.15 15.15
CA MET A 255 -7.17 -9.67 14.28
C MET A 255 -6.71 -10.78 13.32
N ALA A 256 -5.40 -10.82 13.01
CA ALA A 256 -4.83 -11.87 12.17
C ALA A 256 -4.71 -13.22 12.90
N TYR A 257 -4.71 -13.24 14.25
CA TYR A 257 -4.54 -14.46 15.05
C TYR A 257 -5.51 -15.57 14.63
N SER A 258 -6.81 -15.27 14.65
CA SER A 258 -7.85 -16.22 14.24
C SER A 258 -7.97 -16.29 12.72
N ALA A 259 -7.99 -15.15 12.04
CA ALA A 259 -8.30 -15.05 10.61
C ALA A 259 -7.25 -15.74 9.72
N LEU A 260 -5.98 -15.70 10.12
CA LEU A 260 -4.86 -16.32 9.40
C LEU A 260 -4.29 -17.53 10.15
N GLU A 261 -5.02 -18.01 11.15
CA GLU A 261 -4.68 -19.18 11.96
C GLU A 261 -3.25 -19.15 12.53
N LEU A 262 -2.77 -17.97 12.96
CA LEU A 262 -1.39 -17.79 13.44
C LEU A 262 -1.08 -18.63 14.69
N TYR A 263 -2.11 -19.09 15.42
CA TYR A 263 -1.95 -20.06 16.49
C TYR A 263 -1.30 -21.39 16.05
N LYS A 264 -1.32 -21.72 14.75
CA LYS A 264 -0.61 -22.89 14.21
C LYS A 264 0.90 -22.70 14.27
N GLY A 265 1.40 -21.56 13.79
CA GLY A 265 2.84 -21.23 13.86
C GLY A 265 3.35 -20.95 15.28
N MET A 266 2.45 -20.61 16.21
CA MET A 266 2.80 -20.48 17.63
C MET A 266 2.76 -21.81 18.39
N ALA A 267 2.13 -22.86 17.87
CA ALA A 267 2.07 -24.13 18.59
C ALA A 267 3.38 -24.91 18.42
N PRO A 268 3.87 -25.63 19.44
CA PRO A 268 3.29 -25.73 20.79
C PRO A 268 3.75 -24.65 21.78
N ASP A 269 4.94 -24.07 21.57
CA ASP A 269 5.69 -23.35 22.62
C ASP A 269 5.87 -21.85 22.33
N GLY A 270 5.14 -21.30 21.37
CA GLY A 270 5.19 -19.91 20.94
C GLY A 270 4.19 -19.01 21.65
N GLY A 271 4.03 -17.79 21.12
CA GLY A 271 3.17 -16.78 21.70
C GLY A 271 3.24 -15.42 21.01
N ILE A 272 2.67 -14.43 21.67
CA ILE A 272 2.55 -13.06 21.23
C ILE A 272 3.24 -12.19 22.27
N ILE A 273 4.23 -11.41 21.85
CA ILE A 273 4.93 -10.47 22.73
C ILE A 273 3.96 -9.36 23.13
N ASP A 274 3.72 -9.20 24.43
CA ASP A 274 2.83 -8.18 25.00
C ASP A 274 3.50 -6.79 24.98
N TYR A 275 3.76 -6.32 23.77
CA TYR A 275 4.31 -5.01 23.45
C TYR A 275 3.84 -4.56 22.07
N THR A 276 3.11 -3.43 22.04
CA THR A 276 2.59 -2.86 20.80
C THR A 276 3.72 -2.21 20.00
N LEU A 277 4.03 -2.76 18.84
CA LEU A 277 5.09 -2.23 17.96
C LEU A 277 4.55 -1.17 17.01
N GLY A 278 3.27 -1.21 16.69
CA GLY A 278 2.64 -0.25 15.79
C GLY A 278 1.13 -0.33 15.86
N GLN A 279 0.48 0.75 15.45
CA GLN A 279 -0.96 0.78 15.22
C GLN A 279 -1.17 0.76 13.72
N LEU A 280 -1.70 -0.34 13.20
CA LEU A 280 -1.96 -0.44 11.77
C LEU A 280 -3.19 0.37 11.40
N THR A 281 -3.13 1.06 10.27
CA THR A 281 -4.25 1.85 9.76
C THR A 281 -4.60 1.50 8.32
N MET A 282 -5.88 1.67 7.99
CA MET A 282 -6.38 1.64 6.63
C MET A 282 -6.70 3.07 6.20
N GLN A 283 -6.21 3.47 5.02
CA GLN A 283 -6.45 4.80 4.47
C GLN A 283 -7.33 4.69 3.23
N ILE A 284 -8.39 5.49 3.17
CA ILE A 284 -9.31 5.49 2.02
C ILE A 284 -8.92 6.55 1.01
N ILE A 285 -8.77 6.06 -0.22
CA ILE A 285 -8.18 6.78 -1.33
C ILE A 285 -9.10 7.01 -2.52
N ALA A 286 -9.10 8.25 -3.00
CA ALA A 286 -9.83 8.76 -4.13
C ALA A 286 -9.02 9.81 -4.89
N ARG A 287 -9.39 9.97 -6.16
CA ARG A 287 -8.97 11.11 -6.98
C ARG A 287 -9.65 12.38 -6.50
N ASP A 288 -8.89 13.46 -6.38
CA ASP A 288 -9.37 14.74 -5.88
C ASP A 288 -10.39 15.40 -6.84
N ASP A 289 -10.23 15.21 -8.15
CA ASP A 289 -11.13 15.72 -9.18
C ASP A 289 -12.52 15.05 -9.23
N LYS A 290 -12.72 13.95 -8.48
CA LYS A 290 -13.99 13.19 -8.47
C LYS A 290 -14.91 13.56 -7.32
N PHE A 291 -14.43 14.29 -6.31
CA PHE A 291 -15.19 14.63 -5.12
C PHE A 291 -15.02 16.10 -4.76
N SER A 292 -16.04 16.71 -4.15
CA SER A 292 -15.92 18.10 -3.71
C SER A 292 -15.04 18.20 -2.44
N PRO A 293 -14.35 19.34 -2.21
CA PRO A 293 -13.59 19.56 -0.98
C PRO A 293 -14.42 19.39 0.31
N GLU A 294 -15.71 19.76 0.26
CA GLU A 294 -16.65 19.59 1.36
C GLU A 294 -16.93 18.11 1.63
N PHE A 295 -17.07 17.30 0.58
CA PHE A 295 -17.25 15.85 0.71
C PHE A 295 -16.00 15.21 1.33
N ALA A 296 -14.79 15.58 0.88
CA ALA A 296 -13.56 15.04 1.44
C ALA A 296 -13.41 15.36 2.93
N THR A 297 -13.73 16.59 3.32
CA THR A 297 -13.74 17.02 4.73
C THR A 297 -14.79 16.29 5.55
N TRP A 298 -16.02 16.18 5.03
CA TRP A 298 -17.09 15.40 5.67
C TRP A 298 -16.70 13.93 5.83
N SER A 299 -16.11 13.32 4.80
CA SER A 299 -15.69 11.92 4.80
C SER A 299 -14.65 11.68 5.89
N ARG A 300 -13.60 12.51 5.98
CA ARG A 300 -12.59 12.36 7.04
C ARG A 300 -13.20 12.42 8.43
N LYS A 301 -14.16 13.32 8.64
CA LYS A 301 -14.90 13.44 9.90
C LYS A 301 -15.78 12.22 10.17
N TYR A 302 -16.49 11.70 9.16
CA TYR A 302 -17.26 10.47 9.27
C TYR A 302 -16.38 9.27 9.65
N PHE A 303 -15.18 9.17 9.07
CA PHE A 303 -14.21 8.15 9.44
C PHE A 303 -13.75 8.27 10.89
N ALA A 304 -13.39 9.48 11.32
CA ALA A 304 -12.94 9.75 12.68
C ALA A 304 -14.02 9.50 13.75
N ASP A 305 -15.27 9.88 13.47
CA ASP A 305 -16.35 9.84 14.46
C ASP A 305 -17.11 8.50 14.46
N THR A 306 -17.34 7.91 13.28
CA THR A 306 -18.21 6.73 13.12
C THR A 306 -17.43 5.47 12.78
N VAL A 307 -16.60 5.50 11.73
CA VAL A 307 -15.87 4.30 11.28
C VAL A 307 -14.85 3.86 12.34
N PHE A 308 -14.22 4.79 13.04
CA PHE A 308 -13.32 4.48 14.15
C PHE A 308 -13.99 3.59 15.21
N GLU A 309 -15.19 3.95 15.66
CA GLU A 309 -15.91 3.17 16.70
C GLU A 309 -16.36 1.80 16.19
N GLN A 310 -16.76 1.71 14.91
CA GLN A 310 -17.10 0.45 14.26
C GLN A 310 -15.89 -0.48 14.17
N ALA A 311 -14.75 0.04 13.70
CA ALA A 311 -13.50 -0.70 13.61
C ALA A 311 -13.00 -1.15 15.00
N MET A 312 -13.05 -0.27 16.00
CA MET A 312 -12.68 -0.61 17.38
C MET A 312 -13.55 -1.71 17.99
N ARG A 313 -14.82 -1.85 17.58
CA ARG A 313 -15.65 -2.98 17.99
C ARG A 313 -15.11 -4.30 17.44
N VAL A 314 -14.74 -4.33 16.16
CA VAL A 314 -14.16 -5.52 15.52
C VAL A 314 -12.82 -5.88 16.17
N ILE A 315 -11.95 -4.89 16.36
CA ILE A 315 -10.63 -5.07 16.98
C ILE A 315 -10.76 -5.64 18.40
N ARG A 316 -11.60 -5.04 19.26
CA ARG A 316 -11.80 -5.53 20.63
C ARG A 316 -12.39 -6.94 20.70
N ASN A 317 -13.24 -7.31 19.75
CA ASN A 317 -13.75 -8.67 19.66
C ASN A 317 -12.62 -9.65 19.32
N ALA A 318 -11.76 -9.31 18.35
CA ALA A 318 -10.62 -10.15 18.00
C ALA A 318 -9.60 -10.27 19.13
N GLU A 319 -9.35 -9.20 19.88
CA GLU A 319 -8.50 -9.24 21.09
C GLU A 319 -9.01 -10.24 22.14
N GLN A 320 -10.33 -10.40 22.26
CA GLN A 320 -10.95 -11.34 23.21
C GLN A 320 -10.86 -12.80 22.77
N GLU A 321 -10.62 -13.08 21.49
CA GLU A 321 -10.46 -14.45 20.97
C GLU A 321 -9.08 -15.05 21.30
N VAL A 322 -8.10 -14.20 21.62
CA VAL A 322 -6.75 -14.65 21.95
C VAL A 322 -6.70 -15.18 23.38
N ASP A 323 -6.46 -16.48 23.53
CA ASP A 323 -6.26 -17.10 24.84
C ASP A 323 -5.09 -16.44 25.59
N LYS A 324 -5.29 -16.13 26.87
CA LYS A 324 -4.31 -15.51 27.77
C LYS A 324 -2.97 -16.24 27.79
N LYS A 325 -2.96 -17.56 27.58
CA LYS A 325 -1.74 -18.38 27.56
C LYS A 325 -0.74 -17.97 26.47
N TRP A 326 -1.23 -17.36 25.38
CA TRP A 326 -0.37 -16.96 24.27
C TRP A 326 0.41 -15.69 24.56
N TRP A 327 -0.02 -14.89 25.53
CA TRP A 327 0.62 -13.60 25.80
C TRP A 327 1.90 -13.77 26.62
N ILE A 328 3.02 -13.36 26.01
CA ILE A 328 4.34 -13.33 26.62
C ILE A 328 4.54 -11.94 27.21
N ARG A 329 4.46 -11.86 28.54
CA ARG A 329 4.68 -10.60 29.26
C ARG A 329 6.17 -10.29 29.34
N ILE A 330 6.54 -9.12 28.87
CA ILE A 330 7.90 -8.61 29.01
C ILE A 330 8.08 -7.79 30.29
N THR A 331 9.31 -7.72 30.77
CA THR A 331 9.69 -6.92 31.95
C THR A 331 9.61 -5.42 31.63
N ASP A 332 9.52 -4.58 32.66
CA ASP A 332 9.55 -3.12 32.46
C ASP A 332 10.91 -2.64 31.94
N GLU A 333 12.00 -3.34 32.28
CA GLU A 333 13.32 -3.07 31.72
C GLU A 333 13.35 -3.34 30.21
N ASP A 334 12.77 -4.47 29.76
CA ASP A 334 12.69 -4.78 28.33
C ASP A 334 11.74 -3.83 27.59
N ARG A 335 10.64 -3.39 28.22
CA ARG A 335 9.78 -2.33 27.66
C ARG A 335 10.58 -1.06 27.36
N LEU A 336 11.43 -0.63 28.29
CA LEU A 336 12.29 0.55 28.09
C LEU A 336 13.27 0.35 26.93
N ARG A 337 13.86 -0.86 26.81
CA ARG A 337 14.76 -1.19 25.70
C ARG A 337 14.05 -1.16 24.35
N TYR A 338 12.83 -1.69 24.28
CA TYR A 338 12.00 -1.55 23.09
C TYR A 338 11.70 -0.07 22.80
N ASP A 339 11.27 0.72 23.79
CA ASP A 339 10.98 2.14 23.59
C ASP A 339 12.18 2.92 23.04
N GLU A 340 13.38 2.69 23.58
CA GLU A 340 14.63 3.32 23.11
C GLU A 340 14.99 2.90 21.69
N MET A 341 14.96 1.60 21.39
CA MET A 341 15.22 1.06 20.05
C MET A 341 14.28 1.67 19.01
N MET A 342 12.99 1.75 19.34
CA MET A 342 11.94 2.23 18.44
C MET A 342 12.03 3.74 18.24
N ARG A 343 12.46 4.47 19.27
CA ARG A 343 12.77 5.89 19.14
C ARG A 343 13.96 6.13 18.21
N ASP A 344 15.07 5.42 18.42
CA ASP A 344 16.25 5.59 17.59
C ASP A 344 15.99 5.17 16.14
N ALA A 345 15.14 4.17 15.93
CA ALA A 345 14.64 3.78 14.64
C ALA A 345 13.86 4.89 13.93
N ARG A 346 12.90 5.52 14.62
CA ARG A 346 12.14 6.64 14.06
C ARG A 346 13.06 7.79 13.67
N ILE A 347 14.03 8.13 14.51
CA ILE A 347 15.01 9.18 14.21
C ILE A 347 15.76 8.86 12.91
N GLU A 348 16.33 7.66 12.82
CA GLU A 348 17.13 7.23 11.66
C GLU A 348 16.28 7.17 10.38
N LEU A 349 15.12 6.53 10.44
CA LEU A 349 14.23 6.38 9.28
C LEU A 349 13.67 7.74 8.82
N THR A 350 13.52 8.71 9.73
CA THR A 350 13.20 10.09 9.35
C THR A 350 14.37 10.78 8.65
N GLN A 351 15.60 10.61 9.15
CA GLN A 351 16.80 11.16 8.52
C GLN A 351 17.06 10.59 7.12
N GLN A 352 16.70 9.31 6.90
CA GLN A 352 16.79 8.65 5.60
C GLN A 352 15.62 9.01 4.65
N GLY A 353 14.67 9.83 5.08
CA GLY A 353 13.52 10.23 4.29
C GLY A 353 12.43 9.16 4.16
N VAL A 354 12.54 8.04 4.88
CA VAL A 354 11.51 6.99 4.92
C VAL A 354 10.28 7.50 5.68
N TYR A 355 10.48 8.15 6.83
CA TYR A 355 9.40 8.79 7.58
C TYR A 355 9.37 10.30 7.36
N SER A 356 8.16 10.87 7.33
CA SER A 356 7.93 12.31 7.28
C SER A 356 8.25 12.98 8.60
N GLN A 357 9.11 14.00 8.52
CA GLN A 357 9.45 14.84 9.66
C GLN A 357 8.24 15.57 10.26
N ASP A 358 7.30 16.03 9.42
CA ASP A 358 6.07 16.68 9.87
C ASP A 358 5.21 15.69 10.67
N MET A 359 5.08 14.45 10.18
CA MET A 359 4.31 13.41 10.88
C MET A 359 5.01 12.99 12.17
N MET A 360 6.33 12.78 12.17
CA MET A 360 7.06 12.42 13.40
C MET A 360 6.93 13.51 14.46
N THR A 361 7.00 14.78 14.04
CA THR A 361 6.77 15.92 14.94
C THR A 361 5.37 15.88 15.53
N LEU A 362 4.33 15.63 14.72
CA LEU A 362 2.95 15.52 15.19
C LEU A 362 2.80 14.37 16.20
N LEU A 363 3.26 13.16 15.85
CA LEU A 363 3.12 11.98 16.68
C LEU A 363 3.86 12.12 18.01
N ARG A 364 5.08 12.67 17.99
CA ARG A 364 5.82 13.00 19.21
C ARG A 364 5.04 13.96 20.09
N ASN A 365 4.51 15.05 19.53
CA ASN A 365 3.75 16.03 20.30
C ASN A 365 2.52 15.41 20.96
N ILE A 366 1.85 14.47 20.28
CA ILE A 366 0.73 13.72 20.85
C ILE A 366 1.21 12.83 22.01
N ARG A 367 2.29 12.05 21.82
CA ARG A 367 2.87 11.22 22.90
C ARG A 367 3.26 12.06 24.12
N CYS A 368 3.95 13.19 23.93
CA CYS A 368 4.36 14.08 25.01
C CYS A 368 3.21 14.80 25.70
N ARG A 369 2.09 15.02 25.00
CA ARG A 369 0.87 15.55 25.60
C ARG A 369 0.19 14.52 26.49
N MET A 370 0.23 13.24 26.11
CA MET A 370 -0.35 12.14 26.89
C MET A 370 0.52 11.80 28.09
N ASP A 371 1.85 11.80 27.91
CA ASP A 371 2.82 11.54 28.97
C ASP A 371 4.07 12.41 28.79
N ALA A 372 4.13 13.48 29.59
CA ALA A 372 5.24 14.42 29.59
C ALA A 372 6.53 13.84 30.22
N GLY A 373 6.44 12.70 30.92
CA GLY A 373 7.57 12.04 31.58
C GLY A 373 8.46 11.24 30.63
N ARG A 374 8.06 11.03 29.37
CA ARG A 374 8.84 10.29 28.38
C ARG A 374 10.16 10.99 28.07
N ALA A 375 11.24 10.23 27.97
CA ALA A 375 12.58 10.74 27.67
C ALA A 375 12.65 11.53 26.34
N GLU A 376 11.82 11.18 25.35
CA GLU A 376 11.76 11.89 24.06
C GLU A 376 11.22 13.33 24.15
N CYS A 377 10.54 13.68 25.24
CA CYS A 377 9.91 14.97 25.41
C CYS A 377 10.90 16.06 25.88
N SER A 378 12.09 15.68 26.37
CA SER A 378 13.14 16.60 26.82
C SER A 378 14.32 16.74 25.84
N ASP A 379 14.62 15.70 25.06
CA ASP A 379 15.87 15.58 24.29
C ASP A 379 15.73 16.02 22.80
N ASN A 380 14.52 16.29 22.32
CA ASN A 380 14.23 16.87 20.98
C ASN A 380 14.86 16.18 19.75
N ARG A 381 15.57 15.05 19.88
CA ARG A 381 16.25 14.34 18.77
C ARG A 381 15.33 13.95 17.61
N GLU A 382 14.06 13.64 17.87
CA GLU A 382 13.08 13.33 16.81
C GLU A 382 12.65 14.56 15.98
N VAL A 383 12.95 15.77 16.46
CA VAL A 383 12.55 17.05 15.82
C VAL A 383 13.74 17.94 15.47
N ALA A 384 14.97 17.51 15.73
CA ALA A 384 16.18 18.34 15.74
C ALA A 384 16.75 18.75 14.37
N ASN A 385 16.09 18.47 13.25
CA ASN A 385 16.55 18.84 11.90
C ASN A 385 15.76 20.03 11.32
N ARG A 386 15.61 21.13 12.07
CA ARG A 386 15.14 22.41 11.49
C ARG A 386 16.29 23.37 11.28
#